data_AF-A0A973NWG0-F1
#
_entry.id   AF-A0A973NWG0-F1
#
_cell.length_a   1.000
_cell.length_b   1.000
_cell.length_c   1.000
_cell.angle_alpha   90.00
_cell.angle_beta   90.00
_cell.angle_gamma   90.00
#
_symmetry.space_group_name_H-M   'P 1'
#
loop_
_entity.id
_entity.type
_entity.pdbx_description
1 polymer ?
#
loop_
_entity_poly.entity_id
_entity_poly.type
_entity_poly.pdbx_seq_one_letter_code
_entity_poly.pdbx_strand_id
1 'polypeptide(L)'
;MSDNFLPPGFRWLELARTRVPLLSEQQRAVFVCLAQGMSNAAIARETGRSLRTVKLHVSALMARLGVESRLQVGIVAFSVLFGSAEMEPGLPFRAMPQSPST
;
A
#
# COMPACT_ATOMS: atom_id res chain seq x y z
N MET A 1 24.10 -3.97 12.70
CA MET A 1 23.13 -3.25 13.55
C MET A 1 22.63 -2.10 12.72
N SER A 2 21.54 -2.30 11.97
CA SER A 2 21.01 -1.30 11.06
C SER A 2 20.09 -0.39 11.84
N ASP A 3 20.53 0.84 12.03
CA ASP A 3 19.87 1.87 12.81
C ASP A 3 18.49 2.19 12.21
N ASN A 4 17.52 2.36 13.10
CA ASN A 4 16.09 2.42 12.85
C ASN A 4 15.71 3.71 12.09
N PHE A 5 15.79 3.71 10.76
CA PHE A 5 15.45 4.84 9.88
C PHE A 5 13.92 5.08 9.76
N LEU A 6 13.20 5.03 10.88
CA LEU A 6 11.82 5.47 10.97
C LEU A 6 11.68 6.42 12.15
N PRO A 7 11.04 7.59 11.98
CA PRO A 7 10.76 8.48 13.09
C PRO A 7 10.02 7.70 14.19
N PRO A 8 10.18 8.04 15.48
CA PRO A 8 9.54 7.31 16.57
C PRO A 8 8.01 7.14 16.41
N GLY A 9 7.36 8.03 15.63
CA GLY A 9 5.94 7.93 15.26
C GLY A 9 5.58 6.89 14.18
N PHE A 10 6.52 6.17 13.59
CA PHE A 10 6.28 5.21 12.49
C PHE A 10 6.49 3.74 12.86
N ARG A 11 6.66 3.41 14.14
CA ARG A 11 6.78 2.00 14.60
C ARG A 11 5.58 1.13 14.18
N TRP A 12 4.38 1.71 14.06
CA TRP A 12 3.18 1.02 13.57
C TRP A 12 3.35 0.52 12.12
N LEU A 13 4.15 1.19 11.30
CA LEU A 13 4.40 0.81 9.90
C LEU A 13 5.16 -0.52 9.84
N GLU A 14 6.20 -0.70 10.65
CA GLU A 14 6.93 -1.97 10.72
C GLU A 14 6.04 -3.12 11.17
N LEU A 15 5.29 -2.91 12.25
CA LEU A 15 4.34 -3.91 12.76
C LEU A 15 3.29 -4.26 11.70
N ALA A 16 2.72 -3.28 11.01
CA ALA A 16 1.77 -3.52 9.94
C ALA A 16 2.40 -4.29 8.76
N ARG A 17 3.66 -3.98 8.38
CA ARG A 17 4.40 -4.70 7.33
C ARG A 17 4.55 -6.18 7.65
N THR A 18 4.86 -6.54 8.90
CA THR A 18 4.97 -7.95 9.32
C THR A 18 3.66 -8.73 9.18
N ARG A 19 2.52 -8.05 9.12
CA ARG A 19 1.18 -8.66 9.01
C ARG A 19 0.68 -8.76 7.58
N VAL A 20 1.32 -8.11 6.60
CA VAL A 20 0.92 -8.16 5.18
C VAL A 20 0.90 -9.59 4.61
N PRO A 21 1.82 -10.51 4.98
CA PRO A 21 1.72 -11.90 4.53
C PRO A 21 0.45 -12.63 4.96
N LEU A 22 -0.25 -12.16 6.01
CA LEU A 22 -1.47 -12.75 6.56
C LEU A 22 -2.75 -12.33 5.82
N LEU A 23 -2.64 -11.43 4.83
CA LEU A 23 -3.79 -10.97 4.06
C LEU A 23 -4.29 -12.09 3.13
N SER A 24 -5.61 -12.30 3.15
CA SER A 24 -6.25 -13.15 2.14
C SER A 24 -6.07 -12.58 0.73
N GLU A 25 -6.22 -13.43 -0.29
CA GLU A 25 -6.13 -13.01 -1.70
C GLU A 25 -7.08 -11.85 -2.03
N GLN A 26 -8.31 -11.90 -1.52
CA GLN A 26 -9.30 -10.82 -1.73
C GLN A 26 -8.87 -9.50 -1.08
N GLN A 27 -8.27 -9.57 0.12
CA GLN A 27 -7.73 -8.40 0.81
C GLN A 27 -6.51 -7.86 0.09
N ARG A 28 -5.65 -8.73 -0.44
CA ARG A 28 -4.46 -8.35 -1.21
C ARG A 28 -4.83 -7.57 -2.47
N ALA A 29 -5.88 -7.97 -3.18
CA ALA A 29 -6.37 -7.23 -4.35
C ALA A 29 -6.75 -5.78 -3.98
N VAL A 30 -7.55 -5.59 -2.92
CA VAL A 30 -7.93 -4.25 -2.44
C VAL A 30 -6.69 -3.47 -1.93
N PHE A 31 -5.77 -4.15 -1.25
CA PHE A 31 -4.54 -3.57 -0.72
C PHE A 31 -3.64 -3.00 -1.83
N VAL A 32 -3.50 -3.70 -2.96
CA VAL A 32 -2.75 -3.22 -4.14
C VAL A 32 -3.39 -1.95 -4.71
N CYS A 33 -4.72 -1.92 -4.87
CA CYS A 33 -5.39 -0.73 -5.36
C CYS A 33 -5.25 0.48 -4.41
N LEU A 34 -5.21 0.24 -3.09
CA LEU A 34 -4.96 1.30 -2.10
C LEU A 34 -3.55 1.87 -2.20
N ALA A 35 -2.55 1.07 -2.56
CA ALA A 35 -1.19 1.55 -2.81
C ALA A 35 -1.12 2.54 -3.99
N GLN A 36 -2.04 2.40 -4.94
CA GLN A 36 -2.18 3.29 -6.09
C GLN A 36 -3.03 4.54 -5.78
N GLY A 37 -3.49 4.72 -4.54
CA GLY A 37 -4.32 5.85 -4.14
C GLY A 37 -5.77 5.79 -4.64
N MET A 38 -6.24 4.63 -5.13
CA MET A 38 -7.59 4.50 -5.67
C MET A 38 -8.65 4.76 -4.60
N SER A 39 -9.76 5.41 -4.99
CA SER A 39 -10.95 5.59 -4.14
C SER A 39 -11.74 4.27 -4.00
N ASN A 40 -12.59 4.13 -2.99
CA ASN A 40 -13.40 2.91 -2.86
C ASN A 40 -14.33 2.66 -4.06
N ALA A 41 -14.80 3.72 -4.71
CA ALA A 41 -15.61 3.60 -5.93
C ALA A 41 -14.76 3.12 -7.11
N ALA A 42 -13.52 3.58 -7.24
CA ALA A 42 -12.61 3.09 -8.27
C ALA A 42 -12.22 1.62 -8.02
N ILE A 43 -11.92 1.25 -6.78
CA ILE A 43 -11.62 -0.14 -6.39
C ILE A 43 -12.82 -1.06 -6.67
N ALA A 44 -14.04 -0.59 -6.39
CA ALA A 44 -15.26 -1.35 -6.67
C ALA A 44 -15.39 -1.68 -8.16
N ARG A 45 -15.14 -0.68 -9.03
CA ARG A 45 -15.13 -0.85 -10.49
C ARG A 45 -14.02 -1.80 -10.95
N GLU A 46 -12.81 -1.62 -10.44
CA GLU A 46 -11.63 -2.42 -10.80
C GLU A 46 -11.79 -3.89 -10.41
N THR A 47 -12.30 -4.14 -9.21
CA THR A 47 -12.43 -5.51 -8.67
C THR A 47 -13.76 -6.19 -8.98
N GLY A 48 -14.68 -5.50 -9.69
CA GLY A 48 -16.03 -6.00 -9.96
C GLY A 48 -16.90 -6.18 -8.71
N ARG A 49 -16.58 -5.50 -7.59
CA ARG A 49 -17.27 -5.63 -6.30
C ARG A 49 -18.16 -4.44 -5.99
N SER A 50 -19.14 -4.65 -5.11
CA SER A 50 -19.95 -3.52 -4.62
C SER A 50 -19.13 -2.56 -3.76
N LEU A 51 -19.50 -1.28 -3.76
CA LEU A 51 -18.90 -0.25 -2.89
C LEU A 51 -18.96 -0.65 -1.40
N ARG A 52 -20.05 -1.30 -0.98
CA ARG A 52 -20.22 -1.82 0.39
C ARG A 52 -19.18 -2.90 0.69
N THR A 53 -18.99 -3.86 -0.22
CA THR A 53 -18.00 -4.93 -0.08
C THR A 53 -16.58 -4.38 -0.01
N VAL A 54 -16.25 -3.37 -0.82
CA VAL A 54 -14.93 -2.70 -0.74
C VAL A 54 -14.73 -2.03 0.63
N LYS A 55 -15.72 -1.30 1.14
CA LYS A 55 -15.65 -0.70 2.48
C LYS A 55 -15.41 -1.75 3.57
N LEU A 56 -16.06 -2.91 3.49
CA LEU A 56 -15.83 -4.03 4.40
C LEU A 56 -14.40 -4.57 4.31
N HIS A 57 -13.87 -4.76 3.10
CA HIS A 57 -12.47 -5.17 2.91
C HIS A 57 -11.48 -4.15 3.46
N VAL A 58 -11.72 -2.84 3.27
CA VAL A 58 -10.87 -1.79 3.86
C VAL A 58 -10.91 -1.83 5.39
N SER A 59 -12.08 -1.99 6.00
CA SER A 59 -12.19 -2.15 7.46
C SER A 59 -11.48 -3.41 7.95
N ALA A 60 -11.62 -4.53 7.24
CA ALA A 60 -10.92 -5.77 7.57
C ALA A 60 -9.40 -5.65 7.41
N LEU A 61 -8.92 -4.88 6.41
CA LEU A 61 -7.51 -4.56 6.23
C LEU A 61 -6.97 -3.74 7.40
N MET A 62 -7.70 -2.70 7.81
CA MET A 62 -7.31 -1.88 8.99
C MET A 62 -7.18 -2.75 10.24
N ALA A 63 -8.16 -3.61 10.51
CA ALA A 63 -8.13 -4.53 11.64
C ALA A 63 -6.99 -5.55 11.55
N ARG A 64 -6.76 -6.14 10.36
CA ARG A 64 -5.68 -7.13 10.15
C ARG A 64 -4.29 -6.52 10.26
N LEU A 65 -4.10 -5.29 9.78
CA LEU A 65 -2.80 -4.60 9.82
C LEU A 65 -2.57 -3.92 11.17
N GLY A 66 -3.62 -3.64 11.95
CA GLY A 66 -3.54 -2.90 13.21
C GLY A 66 -3.30 -1.41 13.02
N VAL A 67 -3.96 -0.84 12.02
CA VAL A 67 -3.92 0.59 11.68
C VAL A 67 -5.32 1.18 11.80
N GLU A 68 -5.41 2.49 11.98
CA GLU A 68 -6.64 3.19 12.36
C GLU A 68 -7.28 3.93 11.18
N SER A 69 -6.55 4.10 10.07
CA SER A 69 -7.05 4.86 8.92
C SER A 69 -6.72 4.21 7.58
N ARG A 70 -7.57 4.50 6.60
CA ARG A 70 -7.33 4.19 5.17
C ARG A 70 -5.98 4.73 4.70
N LEU A 71 -5.61 5.92 5.13
CA LEU A 71 -4.34 6.54 4.75
C LEU A 71 -3.16 5.69 5.22
N GLN A 72 -3.19 5.23 6.48
CA GLN A 72 -2.17 4.32 7.00
C GLN A 72 -2.12 3.00 6.22
N VAL A 73 -3.26 2.41 5.84
CA VAL A 73 -3.28 1.22 4.95
C VAL A 73 -2.59 1.52 3.62
N GLY A 74 -2.88 2.68 3.02
CA GLY A 74 -2.24 3.12 1.78
C GLY A 74 -0.73 3.28 1.93
N ILE A 75 -0.26 3.88 3.02
CA ILE A 75 1.18 4.04 3.32
C ILE A 75 1.86 2.67 3.48
N VAL A 76 1.25 1.73 4.20
CA VAL A 76 1.78 0.36 4.37
C VAL A 76 1.85 -0.33 3.00
N ALA A 77 0.78 -0.23 2.22
CA ALA A 77 0.71 -0.85 0.89
C ALA A 77 1.75 -0.26 -0.06
N PHE A 78 1.90 1.06 -0.07
CA PHE A 78 2.90 1.73 -0.87
C PHE A 78 4.32 1.32 -0.45
N SER A 79 4.60 1.32 0.85
CA SER A 79 5.91 0.95 1.40
C SER A 79 6.30 -0.51 1.08
N VAL A 80 5.33 -1.43 1.02
CA VAL A 80 5.58 -2.84 0.73
C VAL A 80 5.75 -3.07 -0.77
N LEU A 81 4.94 -2.42 -1.61
CA LEU A 81 4.92 -2.68 -3.05
C LEU A 81 5.94 -1.85 -3.82
N PHE A 82 6.31 -0.65 -3.33
CA PHE A 82 7.22 0.27 -4.00
C PHE A 82 8.48 0.58 -3.19
N GLY A 83 8.54 0.20 -1.90
CA GLY A 83 9.70 0.47 -1.03
C GLY A 83 10.91 -0.43 -1.24
N SER A 84 10.96 -1.19 -2.34
CA SER A 84 12.07 -2.08 -2.71
C SER A 84 12.73 -1.71 -4.04
N ALA A 85 12.30 -0.61 -4.68
CA ALA A 85 13.14 -0.02 -5.71
C ALA A 85 14.43 0.41 -5.02
N GLU A 86 15.54 -0.23 -5.39
CA GLU A 86 16.88 0.25 -5.07
C GLU A 86 16.91 1.73 -5.44
N MET A 87 16.76 2.57 -4.42
CA MET A 87 16.76 4.00 -4.57
C MET A 87 18.23 4.33 -4.75
N GLU A 88 18.74 4.22 -5.97
CA GLU A 88 20.04 4.74 -6.37
C GLU A 88 20.11 6.18 -5.83
N PRO A 89 20.93 6.47 -4.81
CA PRO A 89 20.95 7.76 -4.17
C PRO A 89 21.53 8.77 -5.17
N GLY A 90 20.65 9.49 -5.88
CA GLY A 90 21.06 10.50 -6.86
C GLY A 90 20.17 10.64 -8.10
N LEU A 91 19.19 9.76 -8.35
CA LEU A 91 18.31 9.95 -9.49
C LEU A 91 17.26 11.05 -9.19
N PRO A 92 17.20 12.16 -9.94
CA PRO A 92 16.14 13.15 -9.76
C PRO A 92 14.79 12.50 -10.06
N PHE A 93 13.74 12.93 -9.34
CA PHE A 93 12.34 12.48 -9.38
C PHE A 93 11.67 12.50 -10.78
N ARG A 94 12.41 12.79 -11.86
CA ARG A 94 11.92 13.01 -13.22
C ARG A 94 12.68 12.20 -14.27
N ALA A 95 12.79 10.90 -14.08
CA ALA A 95 13.16 9.99 -15.16
C ALA A 95 12.18 8.80 -15.17
N MET A 96 10.98 9.02 -15.70
CA MET A 96 10.23 7.91 -16.30
C MET A 96 10.90 7.56 -17.63
N PRO A 97 11.08 6.27 -17.97
CA PRO A 97 11.38 5.91 -19.34
C PRO A 97 10.18 6.33 -20.20
N GLN A 98 10.38 7.31 -21.07
CA GLN A 98 9.51 7.51 -22.21
C GLN A 98 9.57 6.19 -22.98
N SER A 99 8.43 5.53 -23.17
CA SER A 99 8.34 4.39 -24.09
C SER A 99 8.99 4.77 -25.42
N PRO A 100 9.74 3.87 -26.09
CA PRO A 100 10.30 4.20 -27.38
C PRO A 100 9.15 4.47 -28.35
N SER A 101 9.07 5.70 -28.84
CA SER A 101 8.34 5.99 -30.06
C SER A 101 9.16 5.44 -31.22
N THR A 102 8.52 4.55 -31.99
CA THR A 102 8.93 3.95 -33.29
C THR A 102 9.57 2.58 -33.20
#